data_AF-A0A5P1DCQ3-F1
#
_entry.id   AF-A0A5P1DCQ3-F1
#
_cell.length_a   1.000
_cell.length_b   1.000
_cell.length_c   1.000
_cell.angle_alpha   90.00
_cell.angle_beta   90.00
_cell.angle_gamma   90.00
#
_symmetry.space_group_name_H-M   'P 1'
#
loop_
_entity.id
_entity.type
_entity.pdbx_description
1 polymer ?
#
loop_
_entity_poly.entity_id
_entity_poly.type
_entity_poly.pdbx_seq_one_letter_code
_entity_poly.pdbx_strand_id
1 'polypeptide(L)'
;MANTPESKEIYIELPAETVSAPTTKATTKIIDGAYAPWGFHGYIEFEYSLTGSGSSIILVRTLSYYLKTSYKPQDSKFSITAPNLSPLSVNPTIINQWEKWDSSLQTTSRSYFFDFIFQAMPGGPSATVRKTVNLPII
;
A
#
# COMPACT_ATOMS: atom_id res chain seq x y z
N MET A 1 -4.64 40.44 0.90
CA MET A 1 -4.14 39.15 1.42
C MET A 1 -4.62 38.09 0.45
N ALA A 2 -3.71 37.38 -0.21
CA ALA A 2 -4.09 36.32 -1.15
C ALA A 2 -4.61 35.12 -0.34
N ASN A 3 -5.82 34.65 -0.65
CA ASN A 3 -6.33 33.39 -0.15
C ASN A 3 -5.42 32.28 -0.68
N THR A 4 -4.58 31.71 0.19
CA THR A 4 -3.90 30.45 -0.11
C THR A 4 -5.00 29.41 -0.34
N PRO A 5 -5.14 28.83 -1.55
CA PRO A 5 -6.12 27.78 -1.74
C PRO A 5 -5.73 26.62 -0.84
N GLU A 6 -6.61 26.22 0.09
CA GLU A 6 -6.46 24.98 0.82
C GLU A 6 -6.24 23.86 -0.21
N SER A 7 -5.09 23.21 -0.11
CA SER A 7 -4.82 21.96 -0.81
C SER A 7 -5.93 20.97 -0.44
N LYS A 8 -6.91 20.78 -1.33
CA LYS A 8 -7.93 19.75 -1.15
C LYS A 8 -7.28 18.39 -1.34
N GLU A 9 -6.85 17.78 -0.25
CA GLU A 9 -6.47 16.38 -0.25
C GLU A 9 -7.70 15.52 -0.49
N ILE A 10 -7.64 14.62 -1.45
CA ILE A 10 -8.72 13.69 -1.78
C ILE A 10 -8.43 12.38 -1.06
N TYR A 11 -9.37 11.89 -0.26
CA TYR A 11 -9.23 10.62 0.45
C TYR A 11 -10.29 9.62 -0.02
N ILE A 12 -9.87 8.46 -0.49
CA ILE A 12 -10.73 7.40 -1.04
C ILE A 12 -10.46 6.12 -0.27
N GLU A 13 -11.46 5.62 0.45
CA GLU A 13 -11.39 4.31 1.09
C GLU A 13 -12.06 3.26 0.20
N LEU A 14 -11.30 2.23 -0.16
CA LEU A 14 -11.82 1.09 -0.89
C LEU A 14 -12.48 0.09 0.10
N PRO A 15 -13.47 -0.70 -0.34
CA PRO A 15 -14.05 -1.74 0.48
C PRO A 15 -12.97 -2.68 1.04
N ALA A 16 -13.08 -2.99 2.33
CA ALA A 16 -12.18 -3.92 2.99
C ALA A 16 -12.26 -5.31 2.34
N GLU A 17 -11.10 -5.92 2.14
CA GLU A 17 -10.98 -7.24 1.53
C GLU A 17 -10.63 -8.27 2.60
N THR A 18 -11.46 -9.31 2.71
CA THR A 18 -11.15 -10.47 3.57
C THR A 18 -10.47 -11.53 2.71
N VAL A 19 -9.29 -11.98 3.14
CA VAL A 19 -8.50 -13.00 2.44
C VAL A 19 -8.54 -14.32 3.20
N SER A 20 -7.77 -15.33 2.76
CA SER A 20 -7.68 -16.60 3.48
C SER A 20 -7.05 -16.43 4.85
N ALA A 21 -7.43 -17.30 5.79
CA ALA A 21 -6.83 -17.34 7.12
C ALA A 21 -5.32 -17.62 7.01
N PRO A 22 -4.48 -17.01 7.86
CA PRO A 22 -3.05 -17.26 7.87
C PRO A 22 -2.79 -18.70 8.31
N THR A 23 -1.96 -19.42 7.56
CA THR A 23 -1.43 -20.74 7.95
C THR A 23 0.08 -20.65 8.13
N THR A 24 0.73 -21.71 8.58
CA THR A 24 2.21 -21.77 8.60
C THR A 24 2.83 -21.71 7.21
N LYS A 25 2.06 -21.95 6.15
CA LYS A 25 2.48 -21.73 4.77
C LYS A 25 2.20 -20.27 4.39
N ALA A 26 3.26 -19.59 3.94
CA ALA A 26 3.18 -18.27 3.36
C ALA A 26 2.13 -18.18 2.25
N THR A 27 1.30 -17.14 2.34
CA THR A 27 0.31 -16.78 1.33
C THR A 27 0.65 -15.39 0.79
N THR A 28 0.82 -15.28 -0.52
CA THR A 28 1.09 -14.03 -1.21
C THR A 28 -0.19 -13.41 -1.73
N LYS A 29 -0.30 -12.09 -1.65
CA LYS A 29 -1.41 -11.29 -2.14
C LYS A 29 -0.90 -9.98 -2.73
N ILE A 30 -1.44 -9.62 -3.88
CA ILE A 30 -1.24 -8.29 -4.47
C ILE A 30 -2.38 -7.39 -4.01
N ILE A 31 -2.01 -6.23 -3.51
CA ILE A 31 -2.91 -5.15 -3.15
C ILE A 31 -2.66 -3.98 -4.09
N ASP A 32 -3.73 -3.37 -4.57
CA ASP A 32 -3.66 -2.28 -5.53
C ASP A 32 -4.48 -1.08 -5.10
N GLY A 33 -4.04 0.09 -5.55
CA GLY A 33 -4.74 1.36 -5.41
C GLY A 33 -4.57 2.16 -6.69
N ALA A 34 -5.66 2.70 -7.22
CA ALA A 34 -5.66 3.47 -8.45
C ALA A 34 -6.37 4.80 -8.26
N TYR A 35 -5.81 5.85 -8.86
CA TYR A 35 -6.46 7.14 -8.98
C TYR A 35 -6.63 7.49 -10.45
N ALA A 36 -7.77 7.05 -11.01
CA ALA A 36 -8.09 7.15 -12.43
C ALA A 36 -7.94 8.57 -13.02
N PRO A 37 -8.30 9.67 -12.34
CA PRO A 37 -8.14 11.02 -12.89
C PRO A 37 -6.71 11.39 -13.28
N TRP A 38 -5.70 10.79 -12.64
CA TRP A 38 -4.28 11.05 -12.95
C TRP A 38 -3.58 9.86 -13.62
N GLY A 39 -4.32 8.79 -13.93
CA GLY A 39 -3.78 7.61 -14.60
C GLY A 39 -2.74 6.84 -13.78
N PHE A 40 -2.69 7.06 -12.46
CA PHE A 40 -1.78 6.33 -11.57
C PHE A 40 -2.42 5.06 -11.04
N HIS A 41 -1.66 3.96 -11.07
CA HIS A 41 -2.01 2.70 -10.43
C HIS A 41 -0.79 2.16 -9.69
N GLY A 42 -0.90 2.05 -8.37
CA GLY A 42 0.09 1.44 -7.50
C GLY A 42 -0.27 0.01 -7.14
N TYR A 43 0.74 -0.84 -7.02
CA TYR A 43 0.60 -2.21 -6.52
C TYR A 43 1.66 -2.48 -5.47
N ILE A 44 1.31 -3.30 -4.48
CA ILE A 44 2.22 -3.88 -3.51
C ILE A 44 1.97 -5.39 -3.45
N GLU A 45 3.04 -6.15 -3.51
CA GLU A 45 3.02 -7.58 -3.22
C GLU A 45 3.33 -7.78 -1.73
N PHE A 46 2.44 -8.48 -1.05
CA PHE A 46 2.49 -8.74 0.38
C PHE A 46 2.36 -10.24 0.65
N GLU A 47 3.06 -10.73 1.66
CA GLU A 47 3.02 -12.11 2.14
C GLU A 47 2.64 -12.16 3.62
N TYR A 48 1.86 -13.17 4.00
CA TYR A 48 1.52 -13.44 5.39
C TYR A 48 1.55 -14.93 5.73
N SER A 49 1.93 -15.24 6.97
CA SER A 49 1.91 -16.60 7.53
C SER A 49 1.85 -16.58 9.06
N LEU A 50 1.39 -17.66 9.67
CA LEU A 50 1.62 -17.94 11.09
C LEU A 50 3.09 -18.32 11.30
N THR A 51 3.68 -17.85 12.40
CA THR A 51 5.07 -18.20 12.75
C THR A 51 5.25 -19.66 13.18
N GLY A 52 4.15 -20.36 13.48
CA GLY A 52 4.15 -21.76 13.90
C GLY A 52 2.73 -22.32 13.98
N SER A 53 2.61 -23.64 14.08
CA SER A 53 1.29 -24.30 14.22
C SER A 53 0.65 -23.88 15.55
N GLY A 54 -0.61 -23.44 15.51
CA GLY A 54 -1.32 -22.91 16.69
C GLY A 54 -0.82 -21.55 17.21
N SER A 55 0.14 -20.92 16.52
CA SER A 55 0.62 -19.58 16.88
C SER A 55 -0.47 -18.53 16.62
N SER A 56 -0.58 -17.53 17.51
CA SER A 56 -1.36 -16.32 17.25
C SER A 56 -0.53 -15.21 16.58
N ILE A 57 0.77 -15.44 16.40
CA ILE A 57 1.71 -14.48 15.81
C ILE A 57 1.74 -14.71 14.29
N ILE A 58 1.50 -13.63 13.56
CA ILE A 58 1.52 -13.56 12.11
C ILE A 58 2.79 -12.82 11.71
N LEU A 59 3.57 -13.44 10.83
CA LEU A 59 4.62 -12.79 10.08
C LEU A 59 3.99 -12.15 8.84
N VAL A 60 4.13 -10.84 8.72
CA VAL A 60 3.74 -10.05 7.55
C VAL A 60 4.99 -9.57 6.86
N ARG A 61 5.07 -9.72 5.53
CA ARG A 61 6.16 -9.19 4.71
C ARG A 61 5.62 -8.42 3.53
N THR A 62 6.24 -7.30 3.21
CA THR A 62 6.15 -6.71 1.87
C THR A 62 7.25 -7.32 1.03
N LEU A 63 6.98 -7.61 -0.24
CA LEU A 63 7.92 -8.28 -1.14
C LEU A 63 8.40 -7.33 -2.24
N SER A 64 7.47 -6.62 -2.87
CA SER A 64 7.77 -5.73 -3.98
C SER A 64 6.67 -4.68 -4.17
N TYR A 65 6.98 -3.62 -4.91
CA TYR A 65 6.01 -2.63 -5.37
C TYR A 65 6.07 -2.46 -6.88
N TYR A 66 4.99 -1.92 -7.45
CA TYR A 66 4.92 -1.51 -8.86
C TYR A 66 4.15 -0.21 -8.98
N LEU A 67 4.66 0.75 -9.76
CA LEU A 67 3.93 1.94 -10.17
C LEU A 67 3.66 1.86 -11.67
N LYS A 68 2.38 1.81 -12.06
CA LYS A 68 1.93 1.94 -13.44
C LYS A 68 1.54 3.38 -13.74
N THR A 69 2.12 3.93 -14.79
CA THR A 69 1.73 5.23 -15.37
C THR A 69 2.15 5.29 -16.85
N SER A 70 1.42 6.07 -17.64
CA SER A 70 1.69 6.30 -19.06
C SER A 70 2.74 7.39 -19.31
N TYR A 71 3.18 8.11 -18.28
CA TYR A 71 4.18 9.17 -18.36
C TYR A 71 5.24 9.03 -17.28
N LYS A 72 6.41 9.65 -17.46
CA LYS A 72 7.43 9.71 -16.41
C LYS A 72 7.01 10.78 -15.38
N PRO A 73 6.63 10.41 -14.15
CA PRO A 73 6.30 11.34 -13.08
C PRO A 73 7.58 11.94 -12.49
N GLN A 74 8.39 12.63 -13.29
CA GLN A 74 9.60 13.30 -12.77
C GLN A 74 9.24 14.32 -11.69
N ASP A 75 8.05 14.91 -11.84
CA ASP A 75 7.50 15.92 -10.96
C ASP A 75 6.33 15.40 -10.11
N SER A 76 5.89 14.16 -10.32
CA SER A 76 4.80 13.58 -9.53
C SER A 76 5.37 12.80 -8.35
N LYS A 77 4.68 12.83 -7.21
CA LYS A 77 5.02 11.98 -6.08
C LYS A 77 4.05 10.82 -6.00
N PHE A 78 4.61 9.64 -5.80
CA PHE A 78 3.86 8.48 -5.42
C PHE A 78 4.45 7.96 -4.12
N SER A 79 3.63 7.60 -3.16
CA SER A 79 4.06 6.92 -1.95
C SER A 79 3.14 5.77 -1.61
N ILE A 80 3.71 4.67 -1.15
CA ILE A 80 2.94 3.58 -0.54
C ILE A 80 3.33 3.55 0.92
N THR A 81 2.32 3.60 1.81
CA THR A 81 2.54 3.47 3.25
C THR A 81 1.68 2.36 3.82
N ALA A 82 2.22 1.68 4.83
CA ALA A 82 1.48 0.69 5.60
C ALA A 82 1.57 1.07 7.09
N PRO A 83 0.74 2.01 7.58
CA PRO A 83 0.95 2.70 8.85
C PRO A 83 0.94 1.77 10.06
N ASN A 84 0.19 0.66 9.99
CA ASN A 84 0.15 -0.36 11.04
C ASN A 84 1.11 -1.54 10.80
N LEU A 85 2.01 -1.41 9.83
CA LEU A 85 3.07 -2.37 9.46
C LEU A 85 4.46 -1.69 9.39
N SER A 86 4.67 -0.61 10.15
CA SER A 86 5.83 0.31 10.08
C SER A 86 7.22 -0.37 10.17
N PRO A 87 8.27 0.20 9.51
CA PRO A 87 8.28 1.49 8.82
C PRO A 87 8.50 1.35 7.33
N LEU A 88 7.50 1.65 6.51
CA LEU A 88 7.76 1.95 5.12
C LEU A 88 6.82 3.04 4.60
N SER A 89 7.43 4.16 4.24
CA SER A 89 6.99 5.04 3.16
C SER A 89 8.04 4.87 2.07
N VAL A 90 7.66 4.27 0.95
CA VAL A 90 8.52 4.23 -0.24
C VAL A 90 8.05 5.33 -1.17
N ASN A 91 8.98 6.02 -1.82
CA ASN A 91 8.69 6.93 -2.93
C ASN A 91 9.18 6.26 -4.22
N PRO A 92 8.30 5.60 -4.99
CA PRO A 92 8.71 4.87 -6.17
C PRO A 92 9.36 5.76 -7.22
N THR A 93 10.54 5.35 -7.66
CA THR A 93 11.30 5.98 -8.75
C THR A 93 11.30 5.10 -10.01
N ILE A 94 10.97 3.83 -9.87
CA ILE A 94 10.89 2.84 -10.94
C ILE A 94 9.44 2.71 -11.42
N ILE A 95 9.24 2.84 -12.72
CA ILE A 95 7.93 2.91 -13.36
C ILE A 95 7.78 1.72 -14.29
N ASN A 96 6.57 1.16 -14.32
CA ASN A 96 6.18 0.03 -15.14
C ASN A 96 7.07 -1.21 -14.93
N GLN A 97 7.67 -1.35 -13.74
CA GLN A 97 8.50 -2.48 -13.36
C GLN A 97 8.35 -2.75 -11.85
N TRP A 98 8.43 -4.03 -11.47
CA TRP A 98 8.44 -4.46 -10.08
C TRP A 98 9.80 -4.15 -9.45
N GLU A 99 9.78 -3.52 -8.29
CA GLU A 99 10.97 -3.23 -7.49
C GLU A 99 10.86 -3.90 -6.13
N LYS A 100 11.97 -4.46 -5.65
CA LYS A 100 12.02 -5.23 -4.41
C LYS A 100 11.75 -4.34 -3.19
N TRP A 101 11.06 -4.89 -2.22
CA TRP A 101 10.64 -4.19 -1.02
C TRP A 101 10.62 -5.08 0.21
N ASP A 102 11.80 -5.57 0.62
CA ASP A 102 11.94 -6.53 1.73
C ASP A 102 11.77 -5.88 3.11
N SER A 103 10.54 -5.77 3.58
CA SER A 103 10.28 -5.45 4.98
C SER A 103 9.39 -6.48 5.60
N SER A 104 9.54 -6.65 6.91
CA SER A 104 8.80 -7.65 7.66
C SER A 104 8.47 -7.18 9.07
N LEU A 105 7.31 -7.59 9.56
CA LEU A 105 6.86 -7.37 10.92
C LEU A 105 6.20 -8.65 11.46
N GLN A 106 6.46 -8.96 12.73
CA GLN A 106 5.66 -9.94 13.47
C GLN A 106 4.59 -9.20 14.28
N THR A 107 3.35 -9.67 14.19
CA THR A 107 2.20 -9.00 14.81
C THR A 107 1.12 -10.00 15.21
N THR A 108 0.21 -9.56 16.07
CA THR A 108 -1.06 -10.25 16.34
C THR A 108 -2.25 -9.56 15.66
N SER A 109 -2.02 -8.39 15.04
CA SER A 109 -3.04 -7.69 14.27
C SER A 109 -3.47 -8.52 13.07
N ARG A 110 -4.76 -8.44 12.76
CA ARG A 110 -5.41 -9.13 11.65
C ARG A 110 -6.01 -8.17 10.63
N SER A 111 -5.83 -6.87 10.83
CA SER A 111 -6.26 -5.84 9.89
C SER A 111 -5.06 -5.00 9.50
N TYR A 112 -4.86 -4.80 8.20
CA TYR A 112 -3.73 -4.07 7.63
C TYR A 112 -4.22 -3.00 6.68
N PHE A 113 -3.60 -1.82 6.75
CA PHE A 113 -3.92 -0.70 5.87
C PHE A 113 -2.76 -0.46 4.91
N PHE A 114 -3.11 -0.30 3.64
CA PHE A 114 -2.18 0.12 2.58
C PHE A 114 -2.70 1.41 1.96
N ASP A 115 -1.97 2.50 2.16
CA ASP A 115 -2.29 3.81 1.63
C ASP A 115 -1.42 4.09 0.41
N PHE A 116 -2.08 4.30 -0.72
CA PHE A 116 -1.49 4.71 -1.99
C PHE A 116 -1.70 6.21 -2.16
N ILE A 117 -0.63 6.98 -1.99
CA ILE A 117 -0.66 8.44 -2.01
C ILE A 117 -0.13 8.90 -3.36
N PHE A 118 -0.97 9.55 -4.14
CA PHE A 118 -0.66 10.11 -5.45
C PHE A 118 -0.60 11.63 -5.37
N GLN A 119 0.34 12.23 -6.08
CA GLN A 119 0.41 13.67 -6.29
C GLN A 119 0.94 13.89 -7.69
N ALA A 120 0.12 14.40 -8.61
CA ALA A 120 0.48 14.51 -10.02
C ALA A 120 1.61 15.53 -10.32
N MET A 121 1.80 16.53 -9.45
CA MET A 121 2.80 17.59 -9.63
C MET A 121 3.29 18.14 -8.28
N PRO A 122 4.51 18.72 -8.19
CA PRO A 122 5.12 19.11 -6.93
C PRO A 122 4.33 20.26 -6.29
N GLY A 123 3.92 20.08 -5.04
CA GLY A 123 3.09 21.08 -4.34
C GLY A 123 1.65 21.18 -4.84
N GLY A 124 1.26 20.34 -5.81
CA GLY A 124 -0.13 20.19 -6.23
C GLY A 124 -0.97 19.36 -5.25
N PRO A 125 -2.27 19.19 -5.53
CA PRO A 125 -3.14 18.37 -4.70
C PRO A 125 -2.66 16.93 -4.63
N SER A 126 -2.93 16.29 -3.49
CA SER A 126 -2.70 14.87 -3.24
C SER A 126 -4.01 14.10 -3.24
N ALA A 127 -3.94 12.81 -3.59
CA ALA A 127 -5.02 11.87 -3.43
C ALA A 127 -4.50 10.61 -2.73
N THR A 128 -5.16 10.16 -1.68
CA THR A 128 -4.83 8.93 -0.96
C THR A 128 -5.93 7.90 -1.19
N VAL A 129 -5.55 6.75 -1.73
CA VAL A 129 -6.41 5.58 -1.88
C VAL A 129 -6.01 4.57 -0.81
N ARG A 130 -6.90 4.28 0.15
CA ARG A 130 -6.68 3.27 1.19
C ARG A 130 -7.30 1.94 0.80
N LYS A 131 -6.52 0.86 0.95
CA LYS A 131 -7.02 -0.52 0.97
C LYS A 131 -6.87 -1.12 2.36
N THR A 132 -7.94 -1.72 2.85
CA THR A 132 -7.95 -2.50 4.10
C THR A 132 -7.96 -3.99 3.79
N VAL A 133 -7.07 -4.76 4.42
CA VAL A 133 -6.98 -6.22 4.32
C VAL A 133 -7.25 -6.83 5.68
N ASN A 134 -8.19 -7.78 5.74
CA ASN A 134 -8.55 -8.50 6.95
C ASN A 134 -8.20 -9.99 6.84
N LEU A 135 -7.50 -10.51 7.85
CA LEU A 135 -7.12 -11.92 7.99
C LEU A 135 -8.06 -12.66 8.96
N PRO A 136 -8.88 -13.62 8.52
CA PRO A 136 -9.78 -14.36 9.40
C PRO A 136 -9.01 -15.30 10.35
N ILE A 137 -9.68 -15.72 11.41
CA ILE A 137 -9.19 -16.73 12.37
C ILE A 137 -9.43 -18.12 11.76
N ILE A 138 -8.55 -19.09 12.07
CA ILE A 138 -8.77 -20.52 11.76
C ILE A 138 -9.69 -21.11 12.82
#